data_AF-K1RPK9-F1
#
_entry.id   AF-K1RPK9-F1
#
_cell.length_a   1.000
_cell.length_b   1.000
_cell.length_c   1.000
_cell.angle_alpha   90.00
_cell.angle_beta   90.00
_cell.angle_gamma   90.00
#
_symmetry.space_group_name_H-M   'P 1'
#
loop_
_entity.id
_entity.type
_entity.pdbx_description
1 polymer ?
#
loop_
_entity_poly.entity_id
_entity_poly.type
_entity_poly.pdbx_seq_one_letter_code
_entity_poly.pdbx_strand_id
1 'polypeptide(L)'
;FEYALLKKPIGFFCYDLAIYDRGFYLNYPDDLPGEVYENQEQLEEFLQDSENTKLTEKYDTFIKKYMSGCDGHSCERLAGLINSYVGRNKWEKRYLL
;
A
#
# COMPACT_ATOMS: atom_id res chain seq x y z
N PHE A 1 1.55 3.36 -0.05
CA PHE A 1 1.22 2.01 -0.58
C PHE A 1 -0.30 1.88 -0.79
N GLU A 2 -1.07 2.30 0.19
CA GLU A 2 -2.52 2.24 0.36
C GLU A 2 -3.31 2.79 -0.82
N TYR A 3 -2.88 3.92 -1.41
CA TYR A 3 -3.55 4.50 -2.58
C TYR A 3 -3.68 3.49 -3.74
N ALA A 4 -2.75 2.53 -3.85
CA ALA A 4 -2.80 1.48 -4.87
C ALA A 4 -4.04 0.57 -4.77
N LEU A 5 -4.67 0.47 -3.58
CA LEU A 5 -5.92 -0.28 -3.42
C LEU A 5 -7.09 0.31 -4.23
N LEU A 6 -7.00 1.59 -4.60
CA LEU A 6 -8.03 2.27 -5.42
C LEU A 6 -7.95 1.88 -6.90
N LYS A 7 -6.93 1.14 -7.33
CA LYS A 7 -6.72 0.76 -8.73
C LYS A 7 -6.70 1.98 -9.66
N LYS A 8 -5.94 3.00 -9.24
CA LYS A 8 -5.70 4.24 -10.00
C LYS A 8 -4.22 4.37 -10.34
N PRO A 9 -3.86 4.93 -11.52
CA PRO A 9 -2.48 5.23 -11.87
C PRO A 9 -1.77 6.09 -10.84
N ILE A 10 -0.45 5.90 -10.73
CA ILE A 10 0.40 6.64 -9.79
C ILE A 10 1.67 7.04 -10.54
N GLY A 11 1.96 8.35 -10.56
CA GLY A 11 3.25 8.88 -10.97
C GLY A 11 4.05 9.31 -9.75
N PHE A 12 5.34 8.97 -9.70
CA PHE A 12 6.23 9.31 -8.60
C PHE A 12 7.17 10.44 -9.02
N PHE A 13 6.95 11.65 -8.51
CA PHE A 13 7.86 12.76 -8.77
C PHE A 13 8.98 12.78 -7.72
N CYS A 14 10.18 12.34 -8.11
CA CYS A 14 11.35 12.17 -7.26
C CYS A 14 12.54 12.97 -7.80
N TYR A 15 12.43 14.30 -7.80
CA TYR A 15 13.43 15.22 -8.38
C TYR A 15 14.81 15.16 -7.71
N ASP A 16 14.91 14.64 -6.49
CA ASP A 16 16.14 14.52 -5.71
C ASP A 16 16.65 13.08 -5.61
N LEU A 17 16.09 12.13 -6.38
CA LEU A 17 16.43 10.71 -6.27
C LEU A 17 17.93 10.44 -6.40
N ALA A 18 18.61 11.15 -7.31
CA ALA A 18 20.05 11.01 -7.55
C ALA A 18 20.93 11.41 -6.36
N ILE A 19 20.45 12.27 -5.45
CA ILE A 19 21.19 12.76 -4.28
C ILE A 19 20.64 12.21 -2.96
N TYR A 20 19.65 11.33 -3.03
CA TYR A 20 18.98 10.79 -1.86
C TYR A 20 19.73 9.58 -1.27
N ASP A 21 20.53 9.81 -0.22
CA ASP A 21 21.44 8.80 0.38
C ASP A 21 20.95 8.22 1.72
N ARG A 22 19.63 8.15 1.95
CA ARG A 22 19.09 7.60 3.22
C ARG A 22 18.74 6.11 3.16
N GLY A 23 18.90 5.51 1.98
CA GLY A 23 18.47 4.14 1.69
C GLY A 23 16.95 3.97 1.68
N PHE A 24 16.48 2.94 1.00
CA PHE A 24 15.07 2.56 0.96
C PHE A 24 14.91 1.07 1.26
N TYR A 25 13.79 0.71 1.87
CA TYR A 25 13.39 -0.71 1.99
C TYR A 25 12.93 -1.32 0.66
N LEU A 26 12.59 -0.47 -0.32
CA LEU A 26 12.20 -0.85 -1.68
C LEU A 26 13.35 -0.60 -2.64
N ASN A 27 13.46 -1.42 -3.68
CA ASN A 27 14.37 -1.16 -4.79
C ASN A 27 13.71 -0.17 -5.75
N TYR A 28 14.10 1.10 -5.67
CA TYR A 28 13.64 2.12 -6.61
C TYR A 28 14.39 1.99 -7.95
N PRO A 29 13.71 2.23 -9.09
CA PRO A 29 12.28 2.45 -9.27
C PRO A 29 11.47 1.14 -9.44
N ASP A 30 12.13 -0.01 -9.48
CA ASP A 30 11.57 -1.29 -9.94
C ASP A 30 10.43 -1.83 -9.06
N ASP A 31 10.50 -1.63 -7.75
CA ASP A 31 9.49 -2.11 -6.79
C ASP A 31 8.25 -1.20 -6.71
N LEU A 32 8.18 -0.08 -7.44
CA LEU A 32 7.04 0.86 -7.39
C LEU A 32 5.91 0.46 -8.33
N PRO A 33 4.63 0.76 -8.02
CA PRO A 33 3.49 0.45 -8.89
C PRO A 33 3.35 1.37 -10.12
N GLY A 34 4.28 2.31 -10.31
CA GLY A 34 4.22 3.32 -11.36
C GLY A 34 5.60 3.87 -11.70
N GLU A 35 5.61 4.83 -12.63
CA GLU A 35 6.82 5.42 -13.17
C GLU A 35 7.37 6.55 -12.28
N VAL A 36 8.68 6.76 -12.38
CA VAL A 36 9.41 7.81 -11.66
C VAL A 36 9.78 8.92 -12.62
N TYR A 37 9.55 10.15 -12.18
CA TYR A 37 9.82 11.38 -12.90
C TYR A 37 10.75 12.26 -12.06
N GLU A 38 11.81 12.79 -12.68
CA GLU A 38 12.83 13.57 -11.98
C GLU A 38 12.75 15.06 -12.31
N ASN A 39 11.99 15.43 -13.34
CA ASN A 39 11.77 16.82 -13.73
C ASN A 39 10.30 17.10 -14.08
N GLN A 40 9.99 18.39 -14.17
CA GLN A 40 8.63 18.88 -14.38
C GLN A 40 8.09 18.53 -15.77
N GLU A 41 8.91 18.59 -16.82
CA GLU A 41 8.49 18.29 -18.20
C GLU A 41 7.97 16.85 -18.31
N GLN A 42 8.70 15.88 -17.75
CA GLN A 42 8.27 14.48 -17.72
C GLN A 42 6.95 14.27 -16.96
N LEU A 43 6.76 14.99 -15.84
CA LEU A 43 5.53 14.91 -15.07
C LEU A 43 4.35 15.51 -15.84
N GLU A 44 4.55 16.62 -16.55
CA GLU A 44 3.53 17.25 -17.38
C GLU A 44 3.12 16.34 -18.55
N GLU A 45 4.09 15.72 -19.23
CA GLU A 45 3.83 14.70 -20.25
C GLU A 45 3.01 13.54 -19.69
N PHE A 46 3.37 13.05 -18.50
CA PHE A 46 2.62 11.99 -17.83
C PHE A 46 1.15 12.33 -17.61
N LEU A 47 0.88 13.56 -17.14
CA LEU A 47 -0.47 14.04 -16.83
C LEU A 47 -1.34 14.24 -18.08
N GLN A 48 -0.72 14.51 -19.24
CA GLN A 48 -1.43 14.79 -20.48
C GLN A 48 -1.69 13.53 -21.31
N ASP A 49 -0.86 12.50 -21.17
CA ASP A 49 -1.00 11.27 -21.94
C ASP A 49 -2.15 10.39 -21.42
N SER A 50 -3.15 10.18 -22.27
CA SER A 50 -4.31 9.35 -21.99
C SER A 50 -3.96 7.88 -21.71
N GLU A 51 -2.84 7.37 -22.22
CA GLU A 51 -2.40 5.99 -21.97
C GLU A 51 -1.97 5.76 -20.52
N ASN A 52 -1.50 6.81 -19.83
CA ASN A 52 -1.13 6.77 -18.42
C ASN A 52 -2.33 6.60 -17.47
N THR A 53 -3.55 6.52 -18.01
CA THR A 53 -4.74 6.11 -17.25
C THR A 53 -4.83 4.59 -17.03
N LYS A 54 -4.02 3.81 -17.75
CA LYS A 54 -4.04 2.34 -17.71
C LYS A 54 -3.16 1.83 -16.57
N LEU A 55 -3.60 0.72 -15.96
CA LEU A 55 -2.79 0.00 -14.97
C LEU A 55 -1.84 -0.95 -15.70
N THR A 56 -0.61 -1.03 -15.22
CA THR A 56 0.46 -1.84 -15.80
C THR A 56 0.66 -3.13 -15.01
N GLU A 57 1.41 -4.09 -15.56
CA GLU A 57 1.79 -5.31 -14.83
C GLU A 57 2.62 -5.01 -13.57
N LYS A 58 3.35 -3.89 -13.57
CA LYS A 58 4.10 -3.38 -12.41
C LYS A 58 3.15 -3.08 -11.25
N TYR A 59 1.97 -2.52 -11.55
CA TYR A 59 0.92 -2.27 -10.58
C TYR A 59 0.40 -3.56 -9.95
N ASP A 60 0.07 -4.56 -10.76
CA ASP A 60 -0.45 -5.85 -10.28
C ASP A 60 0.59 -6.59 -9.43
N THR A 61 1.86 -6.51 -9.84
CA THR A 61 2.98 -7.07 -9.09
C THR A 61 3.11 -6.41 -7.72
N PHE A 62 3.02 -5.08 -7.65
CA PHE A 62 3.04 -4.33 -6.40
C PHE A 62 1.88 -4.71 -5.47
N ILE A 63 0.65 -4.76 -6.00
CA ILE A 63 -0.54 -5.14 -5.22
C ILE A 63 -0.38 -6.55 -4.66
N LYS A 64 0.05 -7.51 -5.48
CA LYS A 64 0.25 -8.89 -5.06
C LYS A 64 1.31 -9.00 -3.96
N LYS A 65 2.43 -8.28 -4.10
CA LYS A 65 3.56 -8.34 -3.17
C LYS A 65 3.25 -7.66 -1.83
N TYR A 66 2.68 -6.47 -1.87
CA TYR A 66 2.59 -5.62 -0.68
C TYR A 66 1.18 -5.48 -0.10
N MET A 67 0.13 -5.69 -0.91
CA MET A 67 -1.25 -5.39 -0.53
C MET A 67 -2.16 -6.64 -0.51
N SER A 68 -1.62 -7.83 -0.75
CA SER A 68 -2.42 -9.08 -0.83
C SER A 68 -3.10 -9.48 0.49
N GLY A 69 -2.61 -8.98 1.64
CA GLY A 69 -3.27 -9.17 2.94
C GLY A 69 -4.43 -8.20 3.21
N CYS A 70 -4.66 -7.21 2.35
CA CYS A 70 -5.70 -6.20 2.53
C CYS A 70 -7.04 -6.67 1.96
N ASP A 71 -7.72 -7.55 2.69
CA ASP A 71 -9.04 -8.08 2.33
C ASP A 71 -10.22 -7.21 2.84
N GLY A 72 -9.95 -6.13 3.57
CA GLY A 72 -10.97 -5.24 4.13
C GLY A 72 -11.52 -5.66 5.51
N HIS A 73 -11.06 -6.78 6.07
CA HIS A 73 -11.60 -7.35 7.32
C HIS A 73 -10.69 -7.20 8.55
N SER A 74 -9.68 -6.32 8.49
CA SER A 74 -8.71 -6.14 9.59
C SER A 74 -9.37 -5.72 10.91
N CYS A 75 -10.31 -4.77 10.88
CA CYS A 75 -11.02 -4.32 12.08
C CYS A 75 -11.94 -5.42 12.64
N GLU A 76 -12.60 -6.18 11.77
CA GLU A 76 -13.46 -7.30 12.18
C GLU A 76 -12.64 -8.36 12.92
N ARG A 77 -11.48 -8.77 12.37
CA ARG A 77 -10.56 -9.70 13.02
C ARG A 77 -10.10 -9.20 14.39
N LEU A 78 -9.70 -7.93 14.48
CA LEU A 78 -9.25 -7.34 15.74
C LEU A 78 -10.36 -7.28 16.78
N ALA A 79 -11.57 -6.82 16.39
CA ALA A 79 -12.72 -6.78 17.27
C ALA A 79 -13.12 -8.19 17.75
N GLY A 80 -13.11 -9.18 16.86
CA GLY A 80 -13.33 -10.58 17.19
C GLY A 80 -12.31 -11.12 18.20
N LEU A 81 -11.02 -10.80 18.00
CA LEU A 81 -9.96 -11.18 18.93
C LEU A 81 -10.19 -10.58 20.32
N ILE A 82 -10.44 -9.28 20.40
CA ILE A 82 -10.73 -8.58 21.67
C ILE A 82 -11.94 -9.20 22.38
N ASN A 83 -13.02 -9.42 21.65
CA ASN A 83 -14.23 -10.05 22.19
C ASN A 83 -13.96 -11.45 22.72
N SER A 84 -13.09 -12.23 22.06
CA SER A 84 -12.72 -13.56 22.52
C SER A 84 -11.96 -13.54 23.86
N TYR A 85 -11.08 -12.55 24.08
CA TYR A 85 -10.35 -12.40 25.35
C TYR A 85 -11.24 -11.88 26.47
N VAL A 86 -12.06 -10.86 26.20
CA VAL A 86 -12.99 -10.31 27.19
C VAL A 86 -14.08 -11.32 27.56
N GLY A 87 -14.55 -12.10 26.58
CA GLY A 87 -15.51 -13.18 26.77
C GLY A 87 -14.99 -14.29 27.68
N ARG A 88 -13.76 -14.79 27.47
CA ARG A 88 -13.13 -15.82 28.31
C ARG A 88 -13.00 -15.38 29.77
N ASN A 89 -12.58 -14.13 30.01
CA ASN A 89 -12.43 -13.56 31.36
C ASN A 89 -13.76 -13.47 32.14
N LYS A 90 -14.91 -13.38 31.46
CA LYS A 90 -16.23 -13.39 32.11
C LYS A 90 -16.64 -14.78 32.60
N TRP A 91 -16.26 -15.84 31.89
CA TRP A 91 -16.62 -17.22 32.24
C TRP A 91 -15.68 -17.79 33.32
N GLU A 92 -14.38 -17.54 33.26
CA GLU A 92 -13.43 -18.00 34.29
C GLU A 92 -13.74 -17.42 35.68
N LYS A 93 -14.17 -16.16 35.77
CA LYS A 93 -14.60 -15.55 37.04
C LYS A 93 -15.92 -16.11 37.60
N ARG A 94 -16.74 -16.79 36.78
CA ARG A 94 -18.05 -17.30 37.19
C ARG A 94 -18.02 -18.73 37.74
N TYR A 95 -16.91 -19.45 37.56
CA TYR A 95 -16.67 -20.79 38.10
C TYR A 95 -15.68 -20.81 39.27
N LEU A 96 -15.21 -19.65 39.73
CA LEU A 96 -14.32 -19.47 40.88
C LEU A 96 -15.01 -18.86 42.12
N LEU A 97 -16.36 -18.82 42.11
CA LEU A 97 -17.23 -18.48 43.25
C LEU A 97 -18.24 -19.62 43.42
#